data_AF-A0A6P2BJE8-F1
#
_entry.id   AF-A0A6P2BJE8-F1
#
_cell.length_a   1.000
_cell.length_b   1.000
_cell.length_c   1.000
_cell.angle_alpha   90.00
_cell.angle_beta   90.00
_cell.angle_gamma   90.00
#
_symmetry.space_group_name_H-M   'P 1'
#
loop_
_entity.id
_entity.type
_entity.pdbx_description
1 polymer ?
#
loop_
_entity_poly.entity_id
_entity_poly.type
_entity_poly.pdbx_seq_one_letter_code
_entity_poly.pdbx_strand_id
1 'polypeptide(L)'
;MPLMLRSRLESRVRGRKAQTRGHETIQLFEPKYHPGETLADQLLFALKYEGVNLQVLALLFEKTGADEISQWLKSTPSSAYARRAGFLFEWLTGAELEHETPERSRYIPVLDDDLQFAAPEGERNKRYRVIDNLPGCQHFCPMIRKSEALRRWTSRNLKESTRKIIGAYDPDLLRRAAAFLYLKETQSSFELEREKPSPNKAQRFADLLRQAEVDEELTVEKLAELQNAVIDPRFHECFWRSEQNWIGDDLGYRQNIALVPARPEDLPELMGGLLLTANRARTAGWLKAPPQASEESKMQFDPIMLAAMVAFGFVFIHPFMDGNGRIHRYLIHHILAQAGFTPTGIVLPVSAVILANLDRYLECLETFSKPLVSQTEYDPRAPKVGAKGNDAVYFRFFDATPQAEFLYWALERTVTEDLPQEIDFLLGFDRAR
;
A
#
# COMPACT_ATOMS: atom_id res chain seq x y z
N MET A 1 9.14 14.49 3.48
CA MET A 1 9.62 13.10 3.32
C MET A 1 10.69 12.99 2.24
N PRO A 2 11.78 12.24 2.46
CA PRO A 2 12.82 12.00 1.47
C PRO A 2 12.25 11.25 0.26
N LEU A 3 12.74 11.59 -0.93
CA LEU A 3 12.35 10.92 -2.15
C LEU A 3 13.16 9.65 -2.35
N MET A 4 12.46 8.53 -2.45
CA MET A 4 13.04 7.22 -2.77
C MET A 4 13.47 7.12 -4.24
N LEU A 5 12.98 7.99 -5.11
CA LEU A 5 13.46 8.16 -6.48
C LEU A 5 14.03 9.56 -6.63
N ARG A 6 15.27 9.67 -7.09
CA ARG A 6 15.90 10.96 -7.40
C ARG A 6 16.52 10.91 -8.78
N SER A 7 16.36 11.97 -9.55
CA SER A 7 17.01 12.12 -10.84
C SER A 7 18.12 13.15 -10.79
N ARG A 8 19.22 12.89 -11.50
CA ARG A 8 20.26 13.89 -11.73
C ARG A 8 20.91 13.73 -13.09
N LEU A 9 21.39 14.86 -13.61
CA LEU A 9 22.25 14.87 -14.78
C LEU A 9 23.66 14.39 -14.40
N GLU A 10 24.25 13.52 -15.22
CA GLU A 10 25.60 13.00 -15.03
C GLU A 10 26.36 12.99 -16.36
N SER A 11 27.40 13.82 -16.42
CA SER A 11 28.25 14.03 -17.61
C SER A 11 28.88 12.74 -18.15
N ARG A 12 29.14 11.77 -17.27
CA ARG A 12 29.80 10.50 -17.62
C ARG A 12 28.83 9.41 -18.08
N VAL A 13 27.52 9.63 -17.96
CA VAL A 13 26.51 8.68 -18.40
C VAL A 13 26.15 8.96 -19.85
N ARG A 14 26.03 7.88 -20.65
CA ARG A 14 25.41 7.93 -21.97
C ARG A 14 24.00 7.36 -21.86
N GLY A 15 23.02 8.07 -22.40
CA GLY A 15 21.60 7.73 -22.28
C GLY A 15 21.07 7.88 -20.85
N ARG A 16 20.40 6.84 -20.35
CA ARG A 16 19.77 6.79 -19.02
C ARG A 16 20.28 5.56 -18.28
N LYS A 17 20.57 5.71 -17.00
CA LYS A 17 20.93 4.60 -16.10
C LYS A 17 20.19 4.74 -14.78
N ALA A 18 19.97 3.63 -14.08
CA ALA A 18 19.48 3.63 -12.71
C ALA A 18 20.52 2.97 -11.80
N GLN A 19 20.64 3.47 -10.58
CA GLN A 19 21.44 2.87 -9.52
C GLN A 19 20.59 2.80 -8.26
N THR A 20 20.41 1.60 -7.70
CA THR A 20 19.65 1.38 -6.47
C THR A 20 20.59 1.12 -5.31
N ARG A 21 20.35 1.77 -4.18
CA ARG A 21 21.09 1.61 -2.92
C ARG A 21 20.10 1.55 -1.77
N GLY A 22 19.90 0.34 -1.21
CA GLY A 22 18.79 0.11 -0.28
C GLY A 22 17.47 0.44 -0.96
N HIS A 23 16.64 1.26 -0.30
CA HIS A 23 15.32 1.69 -0.78
C HIS A 23 15.36 2.90 -1.74
N GLU A 24 16.52 3.54 -1.90
CA GLU A 24 16.68 4.69 -2.79
C GLU A 24 17.16 4.27 -4.18
N THR A 25 16.52 4.82 -5.22
CA THR A 25 16.94 4.71 -6.62
C THR A 25 17.34 6.07 -7.15
N ILE A 26 18.54 6.14 -7.70
CA ILE A 26 19.06 7.32 -8.39
C ILE A 26 19.02 7.05 -9.90
N GLN A 27 18.22 7.82 -10.63
CA GLN A 27 18.23 7.86 -12.08
C GLN A 27 19.27 8.88 -12.56
N LEU A 28 20.16 8.42 -13.43
CA LEU A 28 21.22 9.22 -14.05
C LEU A 28 20.87 9.44 -15.50
N PHE A 29 20.85 10.71 -15.88
CA PHE A 29 20.54 11.15 -17.24
C PHE A 29 21.75 11.85 -17.84
N GLU A 30 22.03 11.61 -19.11
CA GLU A 30 23.05 12.41 -19.79
C GLU A 30 22.59 13.88 -19.96
N PRO A 31 23.50 14.86 -20.07
CA PRO A 31 23.15 16.29 -20.03
C PRO A 31 22.07 16.75 -21.02
N LYS A 32 21.89 16.06 -22.14
CA LYS A 32 20.87 16.40 -23.15
C LYS A 32 19.43 16.24 -22.66
N TYR A 33 19.22 15.55 -21.54
CA TYR A 33 17.91 15.40 -20.90
C TYR A 33 17.60 16.54 -19.93
N HIS A 34 18.41 17.61 -19.86
CA HIS A 34 18.12 18.77 -19.03
C HIS A 34 16.69 19.26 -19.30
N PRO A 35 15.81 19.29 -18.27
CA PRO A 35 14.39 19.60 -18.47
C PRO A 35 14.19 21.02 -19.00
N GLY A 36 14.93 21.98 -18.43
CA GLY A 36 14.67 23.41 -18.56
C GLY A 36 14.46 24.02 -17.17
N GLU A 37 14.13 25.31 -17.10
CA GLU A 37 13.99 26.03 -15.82
C GLU A 37 12.53 26.28 -15.44
N THR A 38 11.57 26.07 -16.36
CA THR A 38 10.15 26.36 -16.08
C THR A 38 9.48 25.22 -15.34
N LEU A 39 8.37 25.52 -14.63
CA LEU A 39 7.55 24.48 -14.00
C LEU A 39 7.04 23.45 -15.01
N ALA A 40 6.62 23.91 -16.20
CA ALA A 40 6.16 23.05 -17.28
C ALA A 40 7.24 22.07 -17.75
N ASP A 41 8.49 22.55 -17.89
CA ASP A 41 9.65 21.73 -18.28
C ASP A 41 9.94 20.64 -17.24
N GLN A 42 9.95 21.01 -15.96
CA GLN A 42 10.21 20.10 -14.84
C GLN A 42 9.09 19.06 -14.70
N LEU A 43 7.82 19.47 -14.79
CA LEU A 43 6.66 18.56 -14.74
C LEU A 43 6.64 17.61 -15.95
N LEU A 44 6.94 18.10 -17.16
CA LEU A 44 7.04 17.26 -18.34
C LEU A 44 8.10 16.17 -18.13
N PHE A 45 9.27 16.55 -17.63
CA PHE A 45 10.34 15.60 -17.32
C PHE A 45 9.91 14.55 -16.31
N ALA A 46 9.34 14.97 -15.17
CA ALA A 46 8.87 14.08 -14.13
C ALA A 46 7.83 13.08 -14.67
N LEU A 47 6.78 13.58 -15.31
CA LEU A 47 5.69 12.76 -15.87
C LEU A 47 6.15 11.81 -17.00
N LYS A 48 7.29 12.12 -17.64
CA LYS A 48 7.84 11.32 -18.75
C LYS A 48 8.86 10.28 -18.30
N TYR A 49 9.65 10.55 -17.26
CA TYR A 49 10.81 9.73 -16.92
C TYR A 49 10.80 9.19 -15.48
N GLU A 50 10.17 9.91 -14.55
CA GLU A 50 10.17 9.58 -13.12
C GLU A 50 8.86 8.91 -12.69
N GLY A 51 7.76 9.22 -13.39
CA GLY A 51 6.41 8.84 -13.02
C GLY A 51 5.71 9.92 -12.19
N VAL A 52 4.55 9.59 -11.65
CA VAL A 52 3.72 10.48 -10.83
C VAL A 52 4.08 10.32 -9.37
N ASN A 53 4.46 11.42 -8.71
CA ASN A 53 4.60 11.49 -7.26
C ASN A 53 3.52 12.41 -6.67
N LEU A 54 2.41 11.83 -6.23
CA LEU A 54 1.25 12.58 -5.75
C LEU A 54 1.57 13.44 -4.52
N GLN A 55 2.45 12.97 -3.63
CA GLN A 55 2.88 13.74 -2.45
C GLN A 55 3.62 15.02 -2.86
N VAL A 56 4.56 14.92 -3.80
CA VAL A 56 5.30 16.08 -4.31
C VAL A 56 4.37 17.00 -5.08
N LEU A 57 3.51 16.47 -5.94
CA LEU A 57 2.59 17.27 -6.74
C LEU A 57 1.57 18.01 -5.87
N ALA A 58 1.04 17.38 -4.81
CA ALA A 58 0.11 18.03 -3.88
C ALA A 58 0.76 19.25 -3.22
N LEU A 59 1.96 19.07 -2.65
CA LEU A 59 2.72 20.14 -2.00
C LEU A 59 3.16 21.22 -2.99
N LEU A 60 3.54 20.83 -4.21
CA LEU A 60 3.96 21.75 -5.26
C LEU A 60 2.77 22.63 -5.70
N PHE A 61 1.63 22.03 -6.02
CA PHE A 61 0.45 22.73 -6.50
C PHE A 61 -0.17 23.65 -5.44
N GLU A 62 -0.09 23.27 -4.16
CA GLU A 62 -0.43 24.17 -3.05
C GLU A 62 0.43 25.45 -3.05
N LYS A 63 1.71 25.35 -3.44
CA LYS A 63 2.63 26.49 -3.49
C LYS A 63 2.57 27.30 -4.77
N THR A 64 2.43 26.66 -5.93
CA THR A 64 2.47 27.32 -7.24
C THR A 64 1.11 27.86 -7.67
N GLY A 65 0.01 27.28 -7.19
CA GLY A 65 -1.32 27.61 -7.67
C GLY A 65 -1.56 27.21 -9.13
N ALA A 66 -2.62 27.76 -9.71
CA ALA A 66 -3.18 27.34 -11.00
C ALA A 66 -2.55 28.00 -12.25
N ASP A 67 -1.90 29.14 -12.09
CA ASP A 67 -1.60 30.05 -13.21
C ASP A 67 -0.65 29.43 -14.24
N GLU A 68 0.48 28.88 -13.79
CA GLU A 68 1.49 28.27 -14.67
C GLU A 68 0.96 27.02 -15.39
N ILE A 69 0.15 26.20 -14.70
CA ILE A 69 -0.48 25.01 -15.30
C ILE A 69 -1.52 25.41 -16.33
N SER A 70 -2.33 26.43 -16.03
CA SER A 70 -3.31 27.00 -16.97
C SER A 70 -2.63 27.54 -18.23
N GLN A 71 -1.54 28.28 -18.07
CA GLN A 71 -0.77 28.81 -19.20
C GLN A 71 -0.16 27.69 -20.05
N TRP A 72 0.34 26.62 -19.41
CA TRP A 72 0.88 25.46 -20.13
C TRP A 72 -0.20 24.71 -20.91
N LEU A 73 -1.39 24.53 -20.33
CA LEU A 73 -2.55 23.95 -21.00
C LEU A 73 -3.01 24.81 -22.20
N LYS A 74 -3.14 26.12 -22.02
CA LYS A 74 -3.56 27.05 -23.09
C LYS A 74 -2.56 27.11 -24.24
N SER A 75 -1.26 27.07 -23.95
CA SER A 75 -0.21 27.10 -24.98
C SER A 75 -0.03 25.77 -25.72
N THR A 76 -0.29 24.64 -25.07
CA THR A 76 -0.12 23.30 -25.67
C THR A 76 -1.32 22.36 -25.42
N PRO A 77 -2.53 22.71 -25.87
CA PRO A 77 -3.77 22.06 -25.44
C PRO A 77 -3.93 20.61 -25.90
N SER A 78 -3.18 20.18 -26.92
CA SER A 78 -3.13 18.78 -27.37
C SER A 78 -2.06 17.94 -26.65
N SER A 79 -1.15 18.58 -25.92
CA SER A 79 -0.02 17.93 -25.25
C SER A 79 -0.49 16.90 -24.24
N ALA A 80 0.04 15.68 -24.33
CA ALA A 80 -0.28 14.62 -23.38
C ALA A 80 0.15 14.97 -21.96
N TYR A 81 1.31 15.60 -21.80
CA TYR A 81 1.85 15.94 -20.48
C TYR A 81 1.14 17.13 -19.85
N ALA A 82 0.80 18.16 -20.64
CA ALA A 82 0.03 19.29 -20.12
C ALA A 82 -1.36 18.84 -19.63
N ARG A 83 -2.05 17.98 -20.41
CA ARG A 83 -3.36 17.43 -20.02
C ARG A 83 -3.29 16.54 -18.78
N ARG A 84 -2.23 15.73 -18.63
CA ARG A 84 -1.98 14.95 -17.41
C ARG A 84 -1.73 15.86 -16.20
N ALA A 85 -0.90 16.89 -16.35
CA ALA A 85 -0.61 17.85 -15.28
C ALA A 85 -1.85 18.63 -14.85
N GLY A 86 -2.65 19.10 -15.82
CA GLY A 86 -3.93 19.74 -15.56
C GLY A 86 -4.89 18.85 -14.79
N PHE A 87 -5.09 17.61 -15.25
CA PHE A 87 -5.91 16.63 -14.53
C PHE A 87 -5.42 16.40 -13.10
N LEU A 88 -4.11 16.18 -12.91
CA LEU A 88 -3.53 15.94 -11.58
C LEU A 88 -3.68 17.16 -10.67
N PHE A 89 -3.58 18.38 -11.21
CA PHE A 89 -3.81 19.61 -10.45
C PHE A 89 -5.24 19.65 -9.90
N GLU A 90 -6.26 19.48 -10.75
CA GLU A 90 -7.64 19.53 -10.30
C GLU A 90 -7.97 18.38 -9.35
N TRP A 91 -7.46 17.18 -9.64
CA TRP A 91 -7.69 16.00 -8.82
C TRP A 91 -7.09 16.13 -7.41
N LEU A 92 -5.93 16.80 -7.29
CA LEU A 92 -5.28 17.00 -5.99
C LEU A 92 -5.82 18.20 -5.21
N THR A 93 -6.21 19.27 -5.90
CA THR A 93 -6.55 20.55 -5.25
C THR A 93 -8.06 20.83 -5.19
N GLY A 94 -8.84 20.16 -6.04
CA GLY A 94 -10.25 20.47 -6.27
C GLY A 94 -10.49 21.79 -7.02
N ALA A 95 -9.44 22.54 -7.37
CA ALA A 95 -9.57 23.83 -8.06
C ALA A 95 -9.63 23.62 -9.57
N GLU A 96 -10.69 24.12 -10.21
CA GLU A 96 -10.88 23.98 -11.66
C GLU A 96 -10.00 24.97 -12.45
N LEU A 97 -9.38 24.47 -13.54
CA LEU A 97 -8.53 25.22 -14.45
C LEU A 97 -9.28 25.58 -15.74
N GLU A 98 -9.29 26.85 -16.12
CA GLU A 98 -9.89 27.24 -17.40
C GLU A 98 -9.03 26.74 -18.60
N HIS A 99 -9.51 25.74 -19.33
CA HIS A 99 -8.86 25.24 -20.54
C HIS A 99 -9.85 24.60 -21.53
N GLU A 100 -9.45 24.52 -22.80
CA GLU A 100 -10.13 23.76 -23.83
C GLU A 100 -9.24 22.62 -24.35
N THR A 101 -9.71 21.38 -24.23
CA THR A 101 -9.02 20.22 -24.83
C THR A 101 -9.58 19.96 -26.23
N PRO A 102 -8.74 19.87 -27.29
CA PRO A 102 -9.21 19.63 -28.64
C PRO A 102 -9.97 18.30 -28.75
N GLU A 103 -11.14 18.31 -29.40
CA GLU A 103 -12.05 17.14 -29.46
C GLU A 103 -11.41 15.87 -30.01
N ARG A 104 -10.44 16.01 -30.93
CA ARG A 104 -9.74 14.88 -31.56
C ARG A 104 -8.57 14.35 -30.74
N SER A 105 -8.34 14.87 -29.53
CA SER A 105 -7.27 14.39 -28.64
C SER A 105 -7.56 12.96 -28.19
N ARG A 106 -6.54 12.10 -28.27
CA ARG A 106 -6.59 10.72 -27.78
C ARG A 106 -6.64 10.69 -26.25
N TYR A 107 -7.31 9.67 -25.73
CA TYR A 107 -7.23 9.30 -24.33
C TYR A 107 -5.83 8.81 -23.99
N ILE A 108 -5.29 9.28 -22.87
CA ILE A 108 -3.97 8.87 -22.35
C ILE A 108 -4.11 8.49 -20.88
N PRO A 109 -3.43 7.45 -20.41
CA PRO A 109 -3.43 7.14 -18.99
C PRO A 109 -2.72 8.22 -18.18
N VAL A 110 -3.18 8.45 -16.96
CA VAL A 110 -2.56 9.38 -16.01
C VAL A 110 -1.23 8.83 -15.51
N LEU A 111 -1.21 7.55 -15.15
CA LEU A 111 -0.01 6.80 -14.80
C LEU A 111 0.55 6.09 -16.03
N ASP A 112 1.88 6.13 -16.15
CA ASP A 112 2.59 5.28 -17.08
C ASP A 112 2.75 3.89 -16.45
N ASP A 113 2.07 2.89 -16.99
CA ASP A 113 2.14 1.52 -16.47
C ASP A 113 3.53 0.91 -16.71
N ASP A 114 4.39 1.47 -17.55
CA ASP A 114 5.79 1.04 -17.58
C ASP A 114 6.56 1.52 -16.36
N LEU A 115 6.13 2.55 -15.63
CA LEU A 115 6.84 3.12 -14.48
C LEU A 115 6.22 2.74 -13.14
N GLN A 116 4.90 2.62 -13.07
CA GLN A 116 4.14 2.43 -11.82
C GLN A 116 3.02 1.43 -12.01
N PHE A 117 2.60 0.77 -10.94
CA PHE A 117 1.42 -0.09 -10.99
C PHE A 117 0.16 0.77 -11.06
N ALA A 118 -0.59 0.63 -12.15
CA ALA A 118 -1.81 1.38 -12.39
C ALA A 118 -3.06 0.49 -12.31
N ALA A 119 -4.22 1.10 -12.06
CA ALA A 119 -5.49 0.38 -12.16
C ALA A 119 -5.74 -0.10 -13.61
N PRO A 120 -6.16 -1.37 -13.81
CA PRO A 120 -6.27 -1.97 -15.14
C PRO A 120 -7.42 -1.40 -15.99
N GLU A 121 -8.44 -0.81 -15.35
CA GLU A 121 -9.60 -0.21 -16.01
C GLU A 121 -9.89 1.19 -15.42
N GLY A 122 -9.13 2.18 -15.86
CA GLY A 122 -9.26 3.55 -15.37
C GLY A 122 -10.50 4.30 -15.90
N GLU A 123 -10.91 5.33 -15.17
CA GLU A 123 -12.10 6.14 -15.51
C GLU A 123 -11.78 7.21 -16.55
N ARG A 124 -12.65 7.37 -17.56
CA ARG A 124 -12.41 8.35 -18.63
C ARG A 124 -12.81 9.76 -18.18
N ASN A 125 -11.83 10.62 -17.96
CA ASN A 125 -12.04 12.05 -17.83
C ASN A 125 -12.11 12.69 -19.22
N LYS A 126 -13.32 13.10 -19.63
CA LYS A 126 -13.57 13.70 -20.96
C LYS A 126 -12.91 15.07 -21.12
N ARG A 127 -12.84 15.85 -20.05
CA ARG A 127 -12.36 17.24 -20.04
C ARG A 127 -10.87 17.34 -20.37
N TYR A 128 -10.06 16.43 -19.82
CA TYR A 128 -8.64 16.34 -20.15
C TYR A 128 -8.33 15.27 -21.19
N ARG A 129 -9.32 14.45 -21.58
CA ARG A 129 -9.12 13.26 -22.42
C ARG A 129 -8.02 12.37 -21.82
N VAL A 130 -8.12 12.10 -20.52
CA VAL A 130 -7.23 11.19 -19.80
C VAL A 130 -8.03 10.01 -19.25
N ILE A 131 -7.33 8.90 -19.01
CA ILE A 131 -7.84 7.73 -18.31
C ILE A 131 -7.25 7.81 -16.91
N ASP A 132 -8.09 8.09 -15.93
CA ASP A 132 -7.74 8.05 -14.51
C ASP A 132 -7.55 6.59 -14.09
N ASN A 133 -6.32 6.12 -14.25
CA ASN A 133 -5.84 4.82 -13.81
C ASN A 133 -5.10 4.90 -12.46
N LEU A 134 -5.38 5.92 -11.65
CA LEU A 134 -4.90 5.97 -10.26
C LEU A 134 -5.57 4.84 -9.45
N PRO A 135 -4.81 4.09 -8.63
CA PRO A 135 -5.35 2.95 -7.89
C PRO A 135 -6.22 3.35 -6.69
N GLY A 136 -6.16 4.61 -6.24
CA GLY A 136 -6.91 5.11 -5.09
C GLY A 136 -7.72 6.39 -5.40
N CYS A 137 -7.92 7.21 -4.37
CA CYS A 137 -8.63 8.50 -4.44
C CYS A 137 -7.81 9.64 -3.82
N GLN A 138 -8.31 10.88 -3.90
CA GLN A 138 -7.61 12.07 -3.40
C GLN A 138 -7.32 12.05 -1.88
N HIS A 139 -8.03 11.22 -1.11
CA HIS A 139 -7.82 11.07 0.34
C HIS A 139 -6.96 9.86 0.69
N PHE A 140 -6.64 8.98 -0.27
CA PHE A 140 -5.72 7.86 -0.09
C PHE A 140 -5.37 7.26 -1.46
N CYS A 141 -4.15 7.50 -1.94
CA CYS A 141 -3.63 6.90 -3.15
C CYS A 141 -2.11 6.70 -3.03
N PRO A 142 -1.65 5.75 -2.20
CA PRO A 142 -0.24 5.39 -2.16
C PRO A 142 0.23 4.88 -3.53
N MET A 143 1.45 5.23 -3.90
CA MET A 143 1.99 4.89 -5.22
C MET A 143 3.02 3.77 -5.11
N ILE A 144 3.00 2.82 -6.05
CA ILE A 144 4.00 1.75 -6.15
C ILE A 144 4.69 1.84 -7.51
N ARG A 145 6.02 1.97 -7.49
CA ARG A 145 6.86 1.96 -8.70
C ARG A 145 7.16 0.53 -9.15
N LYS A 146 7.32 0.33 -10.46
CA LYS A 146 7.84 -0.93 -11.02
C LYS A 146 9.36 -0.98 -10.89
N SER A 147 9.84 -1.19 -9.66
CA SER A 147 11.25 -1.46 -9.36
C SER A 147 11.74 -2.73 -10.05
N GLU A 148 13.07 -2.91 -10.13
CA GLU A 148 13.65 -4.14 -10.70
C GLU A 148 13.21 -5.38 -9.91
N ALA A 149 13.14 -5.28 -8.59
CA ALA A 149 12.68 -6.35 -7.71
C ALA A 149 11.20 -6.70 -7.98
N LEU A 150 10.31 -5.71 -8.02
CA LEU A 150 8.89 -5.94 -8.26
C LEU A 150 8.62 -6.48 -9.66
N ARG A 151 9.33 -6.02 -10.70
CA ARG A 151 9.23 -6.59 -12.06
C ARG A 151 9.62 -8.07 -12.08
N ARG A 152 10.71 -8.41 -11.38
CA ARG A 152 11.16 -9.79 -11.28
C ARG A 152 10.12 -10.65 -10.56
N TRP A 153 9.55 -10.17 -9.46
CA TRP A 153 8.56 -10.93 -8.69
C TRP A 153 7.23 -11.09 -9.41
N THR A 154 6.69 -10.02 -10.02
CA THR A 154 5.42 -10.11 -10.75
C THR A 154 5.51 -11.07 -11.94
N SER A 155 6.68 -11.17 -12.58
CA SER A 155 6.92 -12.13 -13.67
C SER A 155 6.82 -13.60 -13.24
N ARG A 156 6.92 -13.91 -11.93
CA ARG A 156 6.84 -15.28 -11.40
C ARG A 156 5.42 -15.76 -11.12
N ASN A 157 4.42 -14.87 -11.20
CA ASN A 157 3.02 -15.15 -10.89
C ASN A 157 2.85 -15.98 -9.61
N LEU A 158 3.17 -15.36 -8.45
CA LEU A 158 3.18 -16.05 -7.17
C LEU A 158 1.81 -16.68 -6.85
N LYS A 159 0.71 -16.04 -7.22
CA LYS A 159 -0.66 -16.59 -7.07
C LYS A 159 -0.82 -17.96 -7.73
N GLU A 160 -0.35 -18.11 -8.97
CA GLU A 160 -0.40 -19.39 -9.67
C GLU A 160 0.53 -20.42 -9.04
N SER A 161 1.73 -19.99 -8.63
CA SER A 161 2.69 -20.85 -7.92
C SER A 161 2.13 -21.37 -6.59
N THR A 162 1.48 -20.51 -5.80
CA THR A 162 0.77 -20.86 -4.56
C THR A 162 -0.28 -21.94 -4.80
N ARG A 163 -1.12 -21.77 -5.84
CA ARG A 163 -2.13 -22.77 -6.19
C ARG A 163 -1.52 -24.11 -6.60
N LYS A 164 -0.42 -24.10 -7.34
CA LYS A 164 0.30 -25.33 -7.75
C LYS A 164 0.89 -26.05 -6.55
N ILE A 165 1.55 -25.32 -5.64
CA ILE A 165 2.18 -25.90 -4.43
C ILE A 165 1.10 -26.49 -3.51
N ILE A 166 0.05 -25.72 -3.20
CA ILE A 166 -1.03 -26.20 -2.33
C ILE A 166 -1.76 -27.37 -2.99
N GLY A 167 -2.04 -27.30 -4.30
CA GLY A 167 -2.73 -28.35 -5.05
C GLY A 167 -1.94 -29.67 -5.19
N ALA A 168 -0.66 -29.70 -4.82
CA ALA A 168 0.13 -30.94 -4.80
C ALA A 168 -0.13 -31.82 -3.57
N TYR A 169 -0.74 -31.27 -2.53
CA TYR A 169 -1.07 -31.99 -1.30
C TYR A 169 -2.45 -32.65 -1.37
N ASP A 170 -2.62 -33.74 -0.62
CA ASP A 170 -3.91 -34.41 -0.46
C ASP A 170 -4.96 -33.46 0.17
N PRO A 171 -6.19 -33.37 -0.37
CA PRO A 171 -7.21 -32.47 0.14
C PRO A 171 -7.62 -32.73 1.60
N ASP A 172 -7.65 -33.99 2.05
CA ASP A 172 -7.97 -34.31 3.44
C ASP A 172 -6.85 -33.89 4.38
N LEU A 173 -5.59 -34.04 3.95
CA LEU A 173 -4.44 -33.51 4.67
C LEU A 173 -4.52 -32.00 4.81
N LEU A 174 -4.74 -31.27 3.72
CA LEU A 174 -4.85 -29.81 3.73
C LEU A 174 -5.97 -29.33 4.65
N ARG A 175 -7.12 -30.00 4.63
CA ARG A 175 -8.24 -29.67 5.52
C ARG A 175 -7.89 -29.85 7.00
N ARG A 176 -7.07 -30.85 7.34
CA ARG A 176 -6.57 -31.02 8.73
C ARG A 176 -5.51 -29.98 9.08
N ALA A 177 -4.61 -29.66 8.15
CA ALA A 177 -3.58 -28.65 8.32
C ALA A 177 -4.14 -27.23 8.41
N ALA A 178 -5.29 -26.95 7.79
CA ALA A 178 -5.94 -25.64 7.79
C ALA A 178 -6.10 -25.05 9.20
N ALA A 179 -6.65 -25.83 10.14
CA ALA A 179 -6.85 -25.36 11.51
C ALA A 179 -5.54 -24.99 12.21
N PHE A 180 -4.47 -25.76 11.94
CA PHE A 180 -3.14 -25.48 12.45
C PHE A 180 -2.54 -24.21 11.83
N LEU A 181 -2.67 -24.02 10.50
CA LEU A 181 -2.19 -22.82 9.82
C LEU A 181 -2.88 -21.55 10.34
N TYR A 182 -4.20 -21.60 10.55
CA TYR A 182 -4.97 -20.51 11.19
C TYR A 182 -4.52 -20.22 12.62
N LEU A 183 -4.25 -21.27 13.40
CA LEU A 183 -3.73 -21.12 14.76
C LEU A 183 -2.33 -20.50 14.76
N LYS A 184 -1.44 -20.96 13.87
CA LYS A 184 -0.07 -20.45 13.75
C LYS A 184 -0.06 -18.98 13.33
N GLU A 185 -0.87 -18.62 12.34
CA GLU A 185 -1.04 -17.23 11.91
C GLU A 185 -1.54 -16.36 13.06
N THR A 186 -2.55 -16.83 13.79
CA THR A 186 -3.09 -16.14 14.97
C THR A 186 -2.04 -15.94 16.05
N GLN A 187 -1.36 -17.01 16.48
CA GLN A 187 -0.34 -16.95 17.53
C GLN A 187 0.79 -15.99 17.16
N SER A 188 1.31 -16.13 15.94
CA SER A 188 2.39 -15.26 15.44
C SER A 188 1.96 -13.79 15.38
N SER A 189 0.70 -13.52 15.01
CA SER A 189 0.13 -12.18 15.00
C SER A 189 0.05 -11.56 16.40
N PHE A 190 -0.26 -12.31 17.45
CA PHE A 190 -0.24 -11.79 18.82
C PHE A 190 1.19 -11.66 19.38
N GLU A 191 2.07 -12.60 19.06
CA GLU A 191 3.46 -12.57 19.50
C GLU A 191 4.23 -11.37 18.93
N LEU A 192 3.90 -10.92 17.72
CA LEU A 192 4.40 -9.67 17.14
C LEU A 192 4.07 -8.44 18.01
N GLU A 193 2.95 -8.45 18.71
CA GLU A 193 2.55 -7.40 19.66
C GLU A 193 3.06 -7.68 21.09
N ARG A 194 3.98 -8.64 21.26
CA ARG A 194 4.50 -9.13 22.55
C ARG A 194 3.39 -9.58 23.51
N GLU A 195 2.25 -10.02 22.98
CA GLU A 195 1.08 -10.47 23.74
C GLU A 195 0.91 -11.99 23.63
N LYS A 196 0.55 -12.65 24.74
CA LYS A 196 0.04 -14.02 24.72
C LYS A 196 -1.50 -13.99 24.88
N PRO A 197 -2.27 -14.33 23.84
CA PRO A 197 -3.72 -14.26 23.90
C PRO A 197 -4.29 -15.35 24.81
N SER A 198 -5.43 -15.07 25.45
CA SER A 198 -6.24 -16.14 26.04
C SER A 198 -6.81 -17.04 24.93
N PRO A 199 -7.14 -18.31 25.21
CA PRO A 199 -7.71 -19.22 24.21
C PRO A 199 -8.92 -18.65 23.48
N ASN A 200 -9.84 -18.01 24.21
CA ASN A 200 -11.04 -17.37 23.63
C ASN A 200 -10.70 -16.17 22.73
N LYS A 201 -9.62 -15.45 23.03
CA LYS A 201 -9.16 -14.30 22.23
C LYS A 201 -8.50 -14.77 20.94
N ALA A 202 -7.64 -15.79 21.03
CA ALA A 202 -7.05 -16.44 19.86
C ALA A 202 -8.13 -17.04 18.94
N GLN A 203 -9.10 -17.76 19.51
CA GLN A 203 -10.19 -18.36 18.72
C GLN A 203 -11.01 -17.29 17.97
N ARG A 204 -11.40 -16.21 18.64
CA ARG A 204 -12.15 -15.11 17.99
C ARG A 204 -11.38 -14.49 16.81
N PHE A 205 -10.08 -14.26 16.96
CA PHE A 205 -9.27 -13.75 15.87
C PHE A 205 -9.12 -14.75 14.72
N ALA A 206 -8.93 -16.03 15.03
CA ALA A 206 -8.88 -17.09 14.01
C ALA A 206 -10.20 -17.21 13.24
N ASP A 207 -11.34 -17.06 13.92
CA ASP A 207 -12.67 -17.08 13.30
C ASP A 207 -12.86 -15.87 12.36
N LEU A 208 -12.41 -14.69 12.78
CA LEU A 208 -12.42 -13.50 11.93
C LEU A 208 -11.53 -13.68 10.70
N LEU A 209 -10.32 -14.23 10.85
CA LEU A 209 -9.45 -14.54 9.71
C LEU A 209 -10.12 -15.50 8.72
N ARG A 210 -10.88 -16.49 9.19
CA ARG A 210 -11.69 -17.36 8.30
C ARG A 210 -12.78 -16.58 7.58
N GLN A 211 -13.45 -15.64 8.27
CA GLN A 211 -14.43 -14.76 7.66
C GLN A 211 -13.82 -13.80 6.64
N ALA A 212 -12.51 -13.54 6.69
CA ALA A 212 -11.83 -12.72 5.69
C ALA A 212 -11.91 -13.31 4.27
N GLU A 213 -12.20 -14.62 4.16
CA GLU A 213 -12.47 -15.29 2.88
C GLU A 213 -13.85 -14.96 2.29
N VAL A 214 -14.75 -14.38 3.09
CA VAL A 214 -16.05 -13.90 2.59
C VAL A 214 -15.81 -12.57 1.88
N ASP A 215 -16.31 -12.48 0.65
CA ASP A 215 -16.23 -11.28 -0.18
C ASP A 215 -17.17 -10.18 0.34
N GLU A 216 -16.76 -9.55 1.43
CA GLU A 216 -17.48 -8.47 2.10
C GLU A 216 -16.79 -7.12 1.88
N GLU A 217 -17.59 -6.07 2.00
CA GLU A 217 -17.10 -4.69 1.97
C GLU A 217 -16.36 -4.35 3.28
N LEU A 218 -15.21 -3.68 3.18
CA LEU A 218 -14.56 -3.11 4.36
C LEU A 218 -15.29 -1.85 4.79
N THR A 219 -15.77 -1.82 6.03
CA THR A 219 -16.44 -0.67 6.63
C THR A 219 -15.79 -0.28 7.95
N VAL A 220 -16.16 0.88 8.49
CA VAL A 220 -15.69 1.32 9.81
C VAL A 220 -16.14 0.35 10.90
N GLU A 221 -17.38 -0.11 10.81
CA GLU A 221 -17.99 -1.07 11.74
C GLU A 221 -17.23 -2.39 11.70
N LYS A 222 -16.82 -2.86 10.51
CA LYS A 222 -16.01 -4.07 10.40
C LYS A 222 -14.63 -3.90 11.04
N LEU A 223 -13.98 -2.77 10.82
CA LEU A 223 -12.67 -2.48 11.43
C LEU A 223 -12.78 -2.36 12.96
N ALA A 224 -13.86 -1.76 13.48
CA ALA A 224 -14.15 -1.70 14.90
C ALA A 224 -14.46 -3.09 15.49
N GLU A 225 -15.21 -3.94 14.78
CA GLU A 225 -15.43 -5.34 15.17
C GLU A 225 -14.11 -6.10 15.31
N LEU A 226 -13.21 -5.94 14.33
CA LEU A 226 -11.88 -6.55 14.35
C LEU A 226 -11.04 -6.04 15.54
N GLN A 227 -11.08 -4.75 15.83
CA GLN A 227 -10.45 -4.15 17.02
C GLN A 227 -11.01 -4.80 18.29
N ASN A 228 -12.33 -4.82 18.44
CA ASN A 228 -13.00 -5.32 19.63
C ASN A 228 -12.78 -6.82 19.86
N ALA A 229 -12.54 -7.59 18.80
CA ALA A 229 -12.21 -9.00 18.93
C ALA A 229 -10.79 -9.25 19.46
N VAL A 230 -9.85 -8.35 19.19
CA VAL A 230 -8.45 -8.47 19.60
C VAL A 230 -8.07 -7.59 20.78
N ILE A 231 -8.99 -6.82 21.33
CA ILE A 231 -8.76 -5.92 22.46
C ILE A 231 -9.62 -6.31 23.67
N ASP A 232 -9.13 -6.00 24.88
CA ASP A 232 -9.90 -6.16 26.12
C ASP A 232 -11.17 -5.29 26.06
N PRO A 233 -12.35 -5.78 26.49
CA PRO A 233 -13.61 -5.04 26.45
C PRO A 233 -13.58 -3.61 27.01
N ARG A 234 -12.69 -3.32 27.96
CA ARG A 234 -12.53 -1.98 28.55
C ARG A 234 -11.93 -0.96 27.59
N PHE A 235 -11.28 -1.41 26.53
CA PHE A 235 -10.63 -0.58 25.51
C PHE A 235 -11.27 -0.78 24.12
N HIS A 236 -12.51 -1.27 24.09
CA HIS A 236 -13.30 -1.36 22.87
C HIS A 236 -13.55 0.03 22.30
N GLU A 237 -13.34 0.15 20.99
CA GLU A 237 -13.55 1.37 20.25
C GLU A 237 -14.69 1.16 19.24
N CYS A 238 -15.60 2.13 19.15
CA CYS A 238 -16.71 2.10 18.19
C CYS A 238 -16.37 2.81 16.87
N PHE A 239 -15.32 3.64 16.89
CA PHE A 239 -14.90 4.48 15.77
C PHE A 239 -13.40 4.77 15.90
N TRP A 240 -12.89 5.70 15.11
CA TRP A 240 -11.51 6.16 15.19
C TRP A 240 -11.18 6.84 16.52
N ARG A 241 -9.91 6.77 16.92
CA ARG A 241 -9.42 7.45 18.12
C ARG A 241 -9.63 8.96 18.02
N SER A 242 -9.97 9.57 19.15
CA SER A 242 -10.14 11.03 19.29
C SER A 242 -8.89 11.74 19.81
N GLU A 243 -7.88 10.99 20.24
CA GLU A 243 -6.67 11.52 20.85
C GLU A 243 -5.41 11.14 20.05
N GLN A 244 -4.40 12.00 20.11
CA GLN A 244 -3.11 11.72 19.50
C GLN A 244 -2.32 10.72 20.35
N ASN A 245 -1.92 9.61 19.75
CA ASN A 245 -0.99 8.65 20.34
C ASN A 245 0.37 8.65 19.61
N TRP A 246 1.26 7.75 20.03
CA TRP A 246 2.54 7.47 19.40
C TRP A 246 2.86 5.96 19.53
N ILE A 247 3.71 5.47 18.65
CA ILE A 247 4.19 4.08 18.64
C ILE A 247 5.66 4.09 19.03
N GLY A 248 6.07 3.18 19.92
CA GLY A 248 7.46 2.98 20.29
C GLY A 248 7.62 2.38 21.69
N ASP A 249 8.83 2.44 22.23
CA ASP A 249 9.14 1.89 23.55
C ASP A 249 9.26 3.00 24.60
N ASP A 250 8.68 2.77 25.77
CA ASP A 250 8.94 3.58 26.96
C ASP A 250 10.14 3.00 27.72
N LEU A 251 11.30 3.68 27.65
CA LEU A 251 12.51 3.30 28.38
C LEU A 251 12.67 4.12 29.68
N GLY A 252 11.58 4.68 30.21
CA GLY A 252 11.53 5.47 31.43
C GLY A 252 12.03 6.90 31.22
N TYR A 253 13.35 7.11 31.23
CA TYR A 253 13.94 8.46 31.10
C TYR A 253 14.02 8.96 29.65
N ARG A 254 13.86 8.06 28.67
CA ARG A 254 13.80 8.37 27.24
C ARG A 254 12.69 7.56 26.60
N GLN A 255 11.83 8.22 25.85
CA GLN A 255 10.85 7.55 25.00
C GLN A 255 11.48 7.38 23.62
N ASN A 256 11.47 6.16 23.10
CA ASN A 256 11.91 5.89 21.74
C ASN A 256 10.68 5.91 20.82
N ILE A 257 10.36 7.08 20.27
CA ILE A 257 9.21 7.25 19.37
C ILE A 257 9.56 6.69 18.00
N ALA A 258 8.97 5.56 17.65
CA ALA A 258 9.12 4.92 16.35
C ALA A 258 8.22 5.55 15.28
N LEU A 259 7.03 6.04 15.66
CA LEU A 259 6.11 6.78 14.79
C LEU A 259 5.16 7.65 15.62
N VAL A 260 4.93 8.88 15.14
CA VAL A 260 3.75 9.68 15.52
C VAL A 260 2.76 9.58 14.35
N PRO A 261 1.66 8.80 14.48
CA PRO A 261 0.74 8.53 13.38
C PRO A 261 -0.12 9.76 13.05
N ALA A 262 -1.03 9.61 12.08
CA ALA A 262 -1.89 10.69 11.60
C ALA A 262 -2.65 11.40 12.73
N ARG A 263 -2.97 12.68 12.55
CA ARG A 263 -3.73 13.41 13.58
C ARG A 263 -5.17 12.93 13.63
N PRO A 264 -5.82 12.89 14.81
CA PRO A 264 -7.22 12.44 14.95
C PRO A 264 -8.19 13.12 13.98
N GLU A 265 -8.02 14.42 13.75
CA GLU A 265 -8.85 15.23 12.85
C GLU A 265 -8.73 14.82 11.38
N ASP A 266 -7.62 14.20 10.97
CA ASP A 266 -7.39 13.74 9.61
C ASP A 266 -7.96 12.32 9.37
N LEU A 267 -8.28 11.57 10.45
CA LEU A 267 -8.69 10.16 10.36
C LEU A 267 -9.97 9.92 9.54
N PRO A 268 -11.05 10.74 9.65
CA PRO A 268 -12.26 10.51 8.85
C PRO A 268 -11.99 10.51 7.34
N GLU A 269 -11.20 11.47 6.84
CA GLU A 269 -10.85 11.55 5.42
C GLU A 269 -9.87 10.44 5.02
N LEU A 270 -8.79 10.24 5.78
CA LEU A 270 -7.77 9.23 5.48
C LEU A 270 -8.36 7.82 5.45
N MET A 271 -9.14 7.47 6.45
CA MET A 271 -9.77 6.15 6.54
C MET A 271 -10.90 6.01 5.53
N GLY A 272 -11.68 7.05 5.27
CA GLY A 272 -12.67 7.05 4.19
C GLY A 272 -12.02 6.79 2.82
N GLY A 273 -10.88 7.43 2.54
CA GLY A 273 -10.12 7.22 1.32
C GLY A 273 -9.52 5.81 1.23
N LEU A 274 -8.97 5.29 2.33
CA LEU A 274 -8.41 3.94 2.40
C LEU A 274 -9.48 2.89 2.14
N LEU A 275 -10.64 3.00 2.80
CA LEU A 275 -11.78 2.10 2.60
C LEU A 275 -12.30 2.17 1.17
N LEU A 276 -12.46 3.37 0.61
CA LEU A 276 -12.86 3.55 -0.79
C LEU A 276 -11.87 2.87 -1.74
N THR A 277 -10.57 3.04 -1.52
CA THR A 277 -9.52 2.44 -2.35
C THR A 277 -9.55 0.92 -2.28
N ALA A 278 -9.64 0.35 -1.08
CA ALA A 278 -9.72 -1.10 -0.88
C ALA A 278 -10.97 -1.69 -1.54
N ASN A 279 -12.13 -1.06 -1.33
CA ASN A 279 -13.40 -1.52 -1.88
C ASN A 279 -13.52 -1.30 -3.39
N ARG A 280 -12.85 -0.29 -3.97
CA ARG A 280 -12.85 -0.05 -5.42
C ARG A 280 -12.25 -1.22 -6.19
N ALA A 281 -11.17 -1.81 -5.70
CA ALA A 281 -10.58 -2.98 -6.34
C ALA A 281 -11.54 -4.18 -6.37
N ARG A 282 -12.38 -4.32 -5.34
CA ARG A 282 -13.44 -5.32 -5.26
C ARG A 282 -14.58 -4.99 -6.23
N THR A 283 -15.12 -3.78 -6.21
CA THR A 283 -16.29 -3.38 -7.01
C THR A 283 -16.00 -3.22 -8.50
N ALA A 284 -14.80 -2.75 -8.85
CA ALA A 284 -14.32 -2.65 -10.23
C ALA A 284 -13.73 -3.96 -10.76
N GLY A 285 -13.78 -5.04 -9.97
CA GLY A 285 -13.37 -6.37 -10.42
C GLY A 285 -11.87 -6.55 -10.66
N TRP A 286 -11.02 -5.62 -10.19
CA TRP A 286 -9.58 -5.63 -10.45
C TRP A 286 -8.86 -6.89 -9.98
N LEU A 287 -9.40 -7.55 -8.95
CA LEU A 287 -8.82 -8.73 -8.30
C LEU A 287 -9.34 -10.08 -8.85
N LYS A 288 -10.42 -10.07 -9.64
CA LYS A 288 -11.09 -11.27 -10.14
C LYS A 288 -10.89 -11.40 -11.65
N ALA A 289 -10.48 -12.58 -12.11
CA ALA A 289 -10.47 -12.88 -13.54
C ALA A 289 -11.92 -13.00 -14.04
N PRO A 290 -12.30 -12.36 -15.16
CA PRO A 290 -13.59 -12.64 -15.78
C PRO A 290 -13.68 -14.12 -16.15
N PRO A 291 -14.83 -14.81 -15.94
CA PRO A 291 -14.97 -16.24 -16.20
C PRO A 291 -14.65 -16.68 -17.64
N GLN A 292 -14.58 -15.75 -18.59
CA GLN A 292 -14.33 -16.01 -20.02
C GLN A 292 -13.30 -15.04 -20.66
N ALA A 293 -12.41 -14.41 -19.87
CA ALA A 293 -11.38 -13.54 -20.45
C ALA A 293 -10.34 -14.36 -21.23
N SER A 294 -10.04 -13.94 -22.46
CA SER A 294 -8.86 -14.40 -23.21
C SER A 294 -7.59 -14.06 -22.43
N GLU A 295 -6.49 -14.79 -22.66
CA GLU A 295 -5.16 -14.54 -22.07
C GLU A 295 -4.75 -13.05 -22.15
N GLU A 296 -5.14 -12.37 -23.22
CA GLU A 296 -4.81 -10.96 -23.51
C GLU A 296 -5.65 -9.93 -22.74
N SER A 297 -6.79 -10.32 -22.16
CA SER A 297 -7.68 -9.45 -21.37
C SER A 297 -7.46 -9.56 -19.84
N LYS A 298 -6.38 -10.21 -19.40
CA LYS A 298 -6.06 -10.46 -17.99
C LYS A 298 -5.20 -9.38 -17.35
N MET A 299 -5.44 -8.09 -17.59
CA MET A 299 -4.86 -7.07 -16.70
C MET A 299 -5.62 -7.10 -15.38
N GLN A 300 -5.14 -7.92 -14.44
CA GLN A 300 -5.57 -7.90 -13.05
C GLN A 300 -4.64 -6.98 -12.27
N PHE A 301 -5.20 -6.14 -11.40
CA PHE A 301 -4.37 -5.45 -10.44
C PHE A 301 -3.78 -6.49 -9.50
N ASP A 302 -2.49 -6.39 -9.26
CA ASP A 302 -1.79 -7.36 -8.43
C ASP A 302 -2.28 -7.25 -6.97
N PRO A 303 -2.85 -8.33 -6.39
CA PRO A 303 -3.42 -8.27 -5.05
C PRO A 303 -2.38 -8.01 -3.96
N ILE A 304 -1.11 -8.35 -4.19
CA ILE A 304 -0.04 -8.06 -3.23
C ILE A 304 0.24 -6.56 -3.22
N MET A 305 0.16 -5.89 -4.37
CA MET A 305 0.32 -4.43 -4.45
C MET A 305 -0.81 -3.72 -3.72
N LEU A 306 -2.06 -4.17 -3.90
CA LEU A 306 -3.19 -3.60 -3.18
C LEU A 306 -3.08 -3.84 -1.67
N ALA A 307 -2.74 -5.07 -1.27
CA ALA A 307 -2.52 -5.41 0.14
C ALA A 307 -1.42 -4.54 0.76
N ALA A 308 -0.32 -4.30 0.03
CA ALA A 308 0.74 -3.43 0.49
C ALA A 308 0.26 -1.99 0.68
N MET A 309 -0.49 -1.43 -0.28
CA MET A 309 -1.06 -0.08 -0.16
C MET A 309 -1.98 0.05 1.05
N VAL A 310 -2.98 -0.84 1.15
CA VAL A 310 -4.06 -0.75 2.14
C VAL A 310 -3.56 -1.12 3.53
N ALA A 311 -2.90 -2.26 3.69
CA ALA A 311 -2.49 -2.73 5.00
C ALA A 311 -1.41 -1.83 5.61
N PHE A 312 -0.38 -1.45 4.86
CA PHE A 312 0.65 -0.56 5.41
C PHE A 312 0.14 0.88 5.57
N GLY A 313 -0.72 1.36 4.67
CA GLY A 313 -1.39 2.64 4.89
C GLY A 313 -2.19 2.64 6.18
N PHE A 314 -2.92 1.56 6.48
CA PHE A 314 -3.66 1.40 7.73
C PHE A 314 -2.74 1.48 8.96
N VAL A 315 -1.63 0.74 8.96
CA VAL A 315 -0.71 0.73 10.13
C VAL A 315 0.02 2.06 10.32
N PHE A 316 0.28 2.80 9.23
CA PHE A 316 0.85 4.13 9.28
C PHE A 316 -0.15 5.19 9.77
N ILE A 317 -1.40 5.16 9.26
CA ILE A 317 -2.48 6.05 9.72
C ILE A 317 -2.80 5.79 11.20
N HIS A 318 -2.80 4.52 11.59
CA HIS A 318 -3.02 4.07 12.97
C HIS A 318 -4.32 4.63 13.59
N PRO A 319 -5.50 4.23 13.05
CA PRO A 319 -6.77 4.88 13.37
C PRO A 319 -7.35 4.51 14.75
N PHE A 320 -6.87 3.46 15.40
CA PHE A 320 -7.33 3.04 16.74
C PHE A 320 -6.27 3.31 17.81
N MET A 321 -6.65 3.31 19.08
CA MET A 321 -5.69 3.42 20.19
C MET A 321 -4.82 2.17 20.35
N ASP A 322 -5.37 0.99 20.05
CA ASP A 322 -4.69 -0.30 20.04
C ASP A 322 -5.34 -1.23 18.99
N GLY A 323 -4.68 -2.34 18.65
CA GLY A 323 -5.17 -3.35 17.72
C GLY A 323 -4.72 -3.13 16.28
N ASN A 324 -4.08 -2.00 15.98
CA ASN A 324 -3.73 -1.62 14.61
C ASN A 324 -2.81 -2.63 13.90
N GLY A 325 -1.81 -3.19 14.59
CA GLY A 325 -0.92 -4.19 14.01
C GLY A 325 -1.66 -5.48 13.62
N ARG A 326 -2.61 -5.93 14.44
CA ARG A 326 -3.41 -7.14 14.18
C ARG A 326 -4.37 -6.94 13.01
N ILE A 327 -5.00 -5.77 12.94
CA ILE A 327 -5.88 -5.39 11.83
C ILE A 327 -5.08 -5.23 10.53
N HIS A 328 -3.86 -4.67 10.58
CA HIS A 328 -2.94 -4.65 9.44
C HIS A 328 -2.73 -6.04 8.84
N ARG A 329 -2.44 -7.04 9.68
CA ARG A 329 -2.24 -8.43 9.23
C ARG A 329 -3.52 -9.07 8.72
N TYR A 330 -4.66 -8.76 9.34
CA TYR A 330 -5.98 -9.15 8.82
C TYR A 330 -6.23 -8.58 7.40
N LEU A 331 -5.94 -7.29 7.17
CA LEU A 331 -6.16 -6.64 5.87
C LEU A 331 -5.34 -7.26 4.75
N ILE A 332 -4.11 -7.72 5.05
CA ILE A 332 -3.31 -8.51 4.10
C ILE A 332 -4.10 -9.75 3.67
N HIS A 333 -4.60 -10.55 4.61
CA HIS A 333 -5.34 -11.78 4.30
C HIS A 333 -6.65 -11.50 3.58
N HIS A 334 -7.40 -10.49 4.02
CA HIS A 334 -8.67 -10.11 3.41
C HIS A 334 -8.52 -9.80 1.91
N ILE A 335 -7.53 -8.99 1.55
CA ILE A 335 -7.28 -8.63 0.14
C ILE A 335 -6.79 -9.83 -0.68
N LEU A 336 -5.90 -10.64 -0.12
CA LEU A 336 -5.41 -11.86 -0.78
C LEU A 336 -6.54 -12.87 -0.99
N ALA A 337 -7.44 -13.02 -0.02
CA ALA A 337 -8.59 -13.92 -0.10
C ALA A 337 -9.62 -13.45 -1.12
N GLN A 338 -9.92 -12.14 -1.20
CA GLN A 338 -10.78 -11.56 -2.25
C GLN A 338 -10.26 -11.84 -3.66
N ALA A 339 -8.94 -11.90 -3.82
CA ALA A 339 -8.30 -12.27 -5.08
C ALA A 339 -8.25 -13.78 -5.33
N GLY A 340 -8.66 -14.63 -4.37
CA GLY A 340 -8.50 -16.09 -4.42
C GLY A 340 -7.04 -16.48 -4.53
N PHE A 341 -6.16 -15.83 -3.76
CA PHE A 341 -4.72 -16.08 -3.78
C PHE A 341 -4.37 -17.48 -3.26
N THR A 342 -5.08 -17.92 -2.21
CA THR A 342 -5.09 -19.29 -1.69
C THR A 342 -6.41 -19.99 -2.00
N PRO A 343 -6.44 -21.35 -1.97
CA PRO A 343 -7.70 -22.08 -1.91
C PRO A 343 -8.52 -21.73 -0.65
N THR A 344 -9.84 -21.76 -0.78
CA THR A 344 -10.78 -21.55 0.34
C THR A 344 -10.47 -22.50 1.51
N GLY A 345 -10.48 -21.96 2.72
CA GLY A 345 -10.15 -22.64 3.95
C GLY A 345 -8.66 -22.71 4.26
N ILE A 346 -7.78 -22.08 3.47
CA ILE A 346 -6.33 -22.08 3.68
C ILE A 346 -5.80 -20.65 3.83
N VAL A 347 -5.13 -20.39 4.94
CA VAL A 347 -4.40 -19.14 5.21
C VAL A 347 -2.89 -19.36 5.05
N LEU A 348 -2.20 -18.35 4.54
CA LEU A 348 -0.74 -18.33 4.55
C LEU A 348 -0.27 -17.79 5.91
N PRO A 349 0.62 -18.47 6.66
CA PRO A 349 1.09 -17.99 7.95
C PRO A 349 2.14 -16.87 7.80
N VAL A 350 1.79 -15.79 7.08
CA VAL A 350 2.69 -14.66 6.80
C VAL A 350 3.16 -13.97 8.08
N SER A 351 2.33 -13.95 9.14
CA SER A 351 2.73 -13.39 10.43
C SER A 351 3.89 -14.17 11.05
N ALA A 352 3.98 -15.48 10.82
CA ALA A 352 5.11 -16.28 11.28
C ALA A 352 6.41 -15.89 10.58
N VAL A 353 6.35 -15.61 9.28
CA VAL A 353 7.50 -15.13 8.50
C VAL A 353 7.93 -13.74 8.95
N ILE A 354 6.96 -12.84 9.18
CA ILE A 354 7.22 -11.50 9.72
C ILE A 354 7.91 -11.62 11.09
N LEU A 355 7.38 -12.44 11.99
CA LEU A 355 7.93 -12.66 13.33
C LEU A 355 9.36 -13.21 13.29
N ALA A 356 9.61 -14.21 12.44
CA ALA A 356 10.94 -14.80 12.28
C ALA A 356 11.97 -13.85 11.63
N ASN A 357 11.51 -12.75 11.02
CA ASN A 357 12.35 -11.80 10.29
C ASN A 357 12.02 -10.35 10.68
N LEU A 358 11.86 -10.12 11.98
CA LEU A 358 11.40 -8.84 12.53
C LEU A 358 12.25 -7.65 12.05
N ASP A 359 13.57 -7.81 11.94
CA ASP A 359 14.46 -6.73 11.48
C ASP A 359 14.10 -6.22 10.08
N ARG A 360 13.74 -7.13 9.15
CA ARG A 360 13.32 -6.75 7.79
C ARG A 360 11.98 -6.04 7.79
N TYR A 361 11.06 -6.48 8.65
CA TYR A 361 9.75 -5.85 8.79
C TYR A 361 9.88 -4.44 9.38
N LEU A 362 10.70 -4.28 10.42
CA LEU A 362 10.99 -2.98 11.02
C LEU A 362 11.69 -2.06 10.02
N GLU A 363 12.70 -2.53 9.28
CA GLU A 363 13.35 -1.74 8.23
C GLU A 363 12.34 -1.22 7.20
N CYS A 364 11.40 -2.08 6.79
CA CYS A 364 10.32 -1.72 5.87
C CYS A 364 9.38 -0.65 6.47
N LEU A 365 9.00 -0.73 7.74
CA LEU A 365 8.18 0.31 8.39
C LEU A 365 8.96 1.62 8.54
N GLU A 366 10.24 1.52 8.85
CA GLU A 366 11.13 2.65 9.09
C GLU A 366 11.44 3.47 7.84
N THR A 367 11.25 2.92 6.63
CA THR A 367 11.36 3.71 5.39
C THR A 367 10.34 4.85 5.35
N PHE A 368 9.20 4.68 6.02
CA PHE A 368 8.17 5.70 6.19
C PHE A 368 8.29 6.40 7.54
N SER A 369 8.47 5.66 8.64
CA SER A 369 8.32 6.25 9.97
C SER A 369 9.49 7.14 10.38
N LYS A 370 10.75 6.74 10.12
CA LYS A 370 11.93 7.52 10.54
C LYS A 370 11.95 8.93 9.95
N PRO A 371 11.73 9.12 8.63
CA PRO A 371 11.75 10.46 8.08
C PRO A 371 10.56 11.31 8.57
N LEU A 372 9.39 10.70 8.80
CA LEU A 372 8.24 11.42 9.34
C LEU A 372 8.49 11.89 10.78
N VAL A 373 9.01 11.01 11.63
CA VAL A 373 9.36 11.34 13.02
C VAL A 373 10.42 12.45 13.06
N SER A 374 11.40 12.44 12.16
CA SER A 374 12.47 13.45 12.13
C SER A 374 11.98 14.89 11.91
N GLN A 375 10.76 15.06 11.37
CA GLN A 375 10.12 16.35 11.12
C GLN A 375 8.86 16.55 11.97
N THR A 376 8.53 15.61 12.87
CA THR A 376 7.31 15.68 13.69
C THR A 376 7.64 16.20 15.09
N GLU A 377 6.93 17.25 15.51
CA GLU A 377 6.94 17.74 16.88
C GLU A 377 5.80 17.09 17.65
N TYR A 378 6.12 16.37 18.73
CA TYR A 378 5.14 15.74 19.61
C TYR A 378 5.72 15.54 21.02
N ASP A 379 4.92 15.87 22.04
CA ASP A 379 5.23 15.58 23.44
C ASP A 379 4.29 14.49 23.97
N PRO A 380 4.78 13.25 24.20
CA PRO A 380 4.00 12.17 24.78
C PRO A 380 3.41 12.46 26.17
N ARG A 381 3.96 13.45 26.89
CA ARG A 381 3.46 13.87 28.22
C ARG A 381 2.32 14.88 28.13
N ALA A 382 2.15 15.50 26.97
CA ALA A 382 1.11 16.47 26.69
C ALA A 382 0.35 16.12 25.39
N PRO A 383 -0.25 14.92 25.27
CA PRO A 383 -0.87 14.44 24.03
C PRO A 383 -1.99 15.36 23.51
N LYS A 384 -2.59 16.17 24.39
CA LYS A 384 -3.63 17.17 24.05
C LYS A 384 -3.13 18.36 23.24
N VAL A 385 -1.82 18.60 23.18
CA VAL A 385 -1.24 19.72 22.40
C VAL A 385 -1.29 19.44 20.90
N GLY A 386 -1.49 18.18 20.51
CA GLY A 386 -1.49 17.74 19.12
C GLY A 386 -0.07 17.65 18.54
N ALA A 387 0.13 16.75 17.59
CA ALA A 387 1.38 16.65 16.85
C ALA A 387 1.40 17.66 15.69
N LYS A 388 2.61 18.10 15.30
CA LYS A 388 2.82 18.96 14.12
C LYS A 388 3.86 18.33 13.20
N GLY A 389 3.72 18.51 11.88
CA GLY A 389 4.63 17.94 10.89
C GLY A 389 4.26 16.52 10.42
N ASN A 390 3.21 15.93 11.00
CA ASN A 390 2.56 14.70 10.58
C ASN A 390 1.29 14.97 9.74
N ASP A 391 1.41 15.84 8.74
CA ASP A 391 0.28 16.27 7.91
C ASP A 391 -0.31 15.12 7.08
N ALA A 392 -1.62 15.17 6.82
CA ALA A 392 -2.37 14.13 6.12
C ALA A 392 -1.74 13.72 4.76
N VAL A 393 -1.15 14.68 4.02
CA VAL A 393 -0.52 14.43 2.70
C VAL A 393 0.50 13.30 2.72
N TYR A 394 1.23 13.13 3.83
CA TYR A 394 2.23 12.06 3.96
C TYR A 394 1.59 10.68 4.09
N PHE A 395 0.39 10.59 4.67
CA PHE A 395 -0.36 9.34 4.80
C PHE A 395 -1.21 9.05 3.55
N ARG A 396 -1.67 10.10 2.84
CA ARG A 396 -2.45 9.96 1.59
C ARG A 396 -1.63 9.35 0.46
N PHE A 397 -0.39 9.81 0.31
CA PHE A 397 0.36 9.65 -0.94
C PHE A 397 1.77 9.10 -0.75
N PHE A 398 2.00 8.33 0.32
CA PHE A 398 3.31 7.71 0.53
C PHE A 398 3.65 6.75 -0.61
N ASP A 399 4.95 6.54 -0.76
CA ASP A 399 5.49 5.57 -1.68
C ASP A 399 5.51 4.19 -1.03
N ALA A 400 4.60 3.33 -1.48
CA ALA A 400 4.41 1.98 -0.96
C ALA A 400 5.36 0.96 -1.61
N THR A 401 6.34 1.38 -2.42
CA THR A 401 7.28 0.47 -3.11
C THR A 401 8.03 -0.44 -2.13
N PRO A 402 8.67 0.06 -1.04
CA PRO A 402 9.37 -0.81 -0.08
C PRO A 402 8.43 -1.81 0.60
N GLN A 403 7.20 -1.38 0.91
CA GLN A 403 6.18 -2.21 1.54
C GLN A 403 5.70 -3.32 0.61
N ALA A 404 5.51 -3.01 -0.67
CA ALA A 404 5.19 -4.00 -1.69
C ALA A 404 6.33 -5.01 -1.86
N GLU A 405 7.58 -4.55 -1.90
CA GLU A 405 8.76 -5.42 -2.01
C GLU A 405 8.89 -6.37 -0.82
N PHE A 406 8.71 -5.84 0.40
CA PHE A 406 8.73 -6.64 1.62
C PHE A 406 7.61 -7.68 1.62
N LEU A 407 6.37 -7.28 1.33
CA LEU A 407 5.23 -8.19 1.36
C LEU A 407 5.37 -9.30 0.32
N TYR A 408 5.88 -8.95 -0.87
CA TYR A 408 6.20 -9.93 -1.91
C TYR A 408 7.21 -10.97 -1.42
N TRP A 409 8.32 -10.52 -0.83
CA TRP A 409 9.33 -11.39 -0.28
C TRP A 409 8.77 -12.30 0.84
N ALA A 410 7.97 -11.73 1.75
CA ALA A 410 7.38 -12.46 2.87
C ALA A 410 6.42 -13.56 2.36
N LEU A 411 5.56 -13.23 1.39
CA LEU A 411 4.63 -14.18 0.80
C LEU A 411 5.34 -15.25 -0.05
N GLU A 412 6.34 -14.86 -0.84
CA GLU A 412 7.15 -15.81 -1.63
C GLU A 412 7.77 -16.84 -0.69
N ARG A 413 8.47 -16.40 0.36
CA ARG A 413 9.06 -17.27 1.38
C ARG A 413 8.02 -18.14 2.07
N THR A 414 6.89 -17.55 2.49
CA THR A 414 5.79 -18.28 3.14
C THR A 414 5.33 -19.45 2.27
N VAL A 415 5.19 -19.21 0.96
CA VAL A 415 4.67 -20.20 0.01
C VAL A 415 5.71 -21.25 -0.37
N THR A 416 6.96 -20.84 -0.61
CA THR A 416 7.98 -21.73 -1.17
C THR A 416 8.80 -22.48 -0.13
N GLU A 417 8.87 -21.97 1.10
CA GLU A 417 9.72 -22.52 2.16
C GLU A 417 8.89 -22.93 3.39
N ASP A 418 8.22 -21.98 4.03
CA ASP A 418 7.63 -22.22 5.35
C ASP A 418 6.38 -23.13 5.26
N LEU A 419 5.47 -22.89 4.31
CA LEU A 419 4.24 -23.67 4.17
C LEU A 419 4.52 -25.17 3.94
N PRO A 420 5.42 -25.58 3.02
CA PRO A 420 5.81 -26.98 2.89
C PRO A 420 6.35 -27.59 4.19
N GLN A 421 7.22 -26.86 4.91
CA GLN A 421 7.79 -27.32 6.17
C GLN A 421 6.72 -27.55 7.25
N GLU A 422 5.72 -26.65 7.33
CA GLU A 422 4.61 -26.80 8.29
C GLU A 422 3.73 -28.02 7.97
N ILE A 423 3.41 -28.24 6.69
CA ILE A 423 2.60 -29.39 6.28
C ILE A 423 3.37 -30.70 6.51
N ASP A 424 4.66 -30.73 6.19
CA ASP A 424 5.51 -31.90 6.41
C ASP A 424 5.71 -32.21 7.90
N PHE A 425 5.82 -31.18 8.74
CA PHE A 425 5.87 -31.35 10.20
C PHE A 425 4.60 -32.02 10.74
N LEU A 426 3.41 -31.60 10.29
CA LEU A 426 2.14 -32.23 10.66
C LEU A 426 2.06 -33.69 10.20
N LEU A 427 2.53 -33.97 8.98
CA LEU A 427 2.62 -35.36 8.47
C LEU A 427 3.54 -36.23 9.33
N GLY A 428 4.67 -35.69 9.78
CA GLY A 428 5.59 -36.39 10.67
C GLY A 428 4.96 -36.67 12.03
N PHE A 429 4.24 -35.70 12.59
CA PHE A 429 3.56 -35.85 13.87
C PHE A 429 2.45 -36.91 13.81
N ASP A 430 1.64 -36.91 12.75
CA ASP A 430 0.57 -37.91 12.54
C ASP A 430 1.12 -39.34 12.37
N ARG A 431 2.31 -39.51 11.79
CA ARG A 431 2.97 -40.82 11.64
C ARG A 431 3.61 -41.33 12.94
N ALA A 432 3.96 -40.42 13.85
CA ALA A 432 4.59 -40.74 15.12
C ALA A 432 3.58 -41.08 16.23
N ARG A 433 2.29 -40.83 15.97
CA ARG A 433 1.16 -41.09 16.87
C ARG A 433 0.46 -42.39 16.49
#